data_AF-A0A4R8LPA1-F1
#
_entry.id   AF-A0A4R8LPA1-F1
#
_cell.length_a   1.000
_cell.length_b   1.000
_cell.length_c   1.000
_cell.angle_alpha   90.00
_cell.angle_beta   90.00
_cell.angle_gamma   90.00
#
_symmetry.space_group_name_H-M   'P 1'
#
loop_
_entity.id
_entity.type
_entity.pdbx_description
1 polymer ?
#
loop_
_entity_poly.entity_id
_entity_poly.type
_entity_poly.pdbx_seq_one_letter_code
_entity_poly.pdbx_strand_id
1 'polypeptide(L)' 'MALFGFLLIMVGVFHLLAPEAAWYLHIGWKLRDAEPSDGYLMFLRVGGGAGCLIGLILIIAAMVSSHS' A
#
# COMPACT_ATOMS: atom_id res chain seq x y z
N MET A 1 7.81 -10.83 -11.86
CA MET A 1 6.43 -10.72 -11.33
C MET A 1 6.36 -10.88 -9.82
N ALA A 2 6.95 -11.93 -9.24
CA ALA A 2 6.95 -12.13 -7.78
C ALA A 2 7.56 -10.97 -6.96
N LEU A 3 8.73 -10.44 -7.36
CA LEU A 3 9.37 -9.30 -6.68
C LEU A 3 8.44 -8.08 -6.59
N PHE A 4 7.79 -7.72 -7.69
CA PHE A 4 6.83 -6.60 -7.72
C PHE A 4 5.63 -6.86 -6.79
N GLY A 5 5.15 -8.10 -6.70
CA GLY A 5 4.10 -8.48 -5.76
C GLY A 5 4.52 -8.30 -4.30
N PHE A 6 5.74 -8.69 -3.93
CA PHE A 6 6.28 -8.44 -2.59
C PHE A 6 6.41 -6.96 -2.26
N LEU A 7 6.92 -6.15 -3.19
CA LEU A 7 7.00 -4.69 -3.02
C LEU A 7 5.62 -4.06 -2.80
N LEU A 8 4.62 -4.47 -3.59
CA LEU A 8 3.23 -4.03 -3.47
C LEU A 8 2.64 -4.38 -2.11
N ILE A 9 2.88 -5.59 -1.61
CA ILE A 9 2.43 -6.00 -0.27
C ILE A 9 3.11 -5.14 0.80
N MET A 10 4.42 -4.92 0.74
CA MET A 10 5.12 -4.10 1.74
C MET A 10 4.57 -2.66 1.78
N VAL A 11 4.38 -2.04 0.62
CA VAL A 11 3.79 -0.70 0.52
C VAL A 11 2.34 -0.71 0.98
N GLY A 12 1.56 -1.73 0.62
CA GLY A 12 0.15 -1.86 1.02
C GLY A 12 -0.01 -2.03 2.53
N VAL A 13 0.80 -2.88 3.14
CA VAL A 13 0.87 -3.07 4.60
C VAL A 13 1.28 -1.78 5.29
N PHE A 14 2.25 -1.05 4.75
CA PHE A 14 2.63 0.26 5.28
C PHE A 14 1.46 1.26 5.29
N HIS A 15 0.68 1.32 4.20
CA HIS A 15 -0.50 2.18 4.12
C HIS A 15 -1.63 1.76 5.08
N LEU A 16 -1.75 0.46 5.37
CA LEU A 16 -2.73 -0.08 6.33
C LEU A 16 -2.37 0.22 7.78
N LEU A 17 -1.12 -0.03 8.16
CA LEU A 17 -0.66 0.04 9.55
C LEU A 17 -0.22 1.45 9.96
N ALA A 18 0.32 2.24 9.03
CA ALA A 18 0.84 3.57 9.29
C ALA A 18 0.31 4.63 8.29
N PRO A 19 -1.02 4.78 8.16
CA PRO A 19 -1.60 5.73 7.19
C PRO A 19 -1.23 7.19 7.48
N GLU A 20 -1.05 7.58 8.74
CA GLU A 20 -0.59 8.93 9.10
C GLU A 20 0.85 9.18 8.63
N ALA A 21 1.73 8.19 8.78
CA ALA A 21 3.11 8.29 8.27
C ALA A 21 3.12 8.33 6.73
N ALA A 22 2.26 7.55 6.08
CA ALA A 22 2.09 7.58 4.63
C ALA A 22 1.58 8.94 4.14
N TRP A 23 0.61 9.54 4.84
CA TRP A 23 0.16 10.91 4.58
C TRP A 23 1.29 11.92 4.78
N TYR A 24 2.05 11.78 5.88
CA TYR A 24 3.15 12.68 6.21
C TYR A 24 4.24 12.66 5.14
N LEU A 25 4.64 11.48 4.66
CA LEU A 25 5.60 11.31 3.57
C LEU A 25 5.08 11.89 2.24
N HIS A 26 3.77 11.80 1.98
CA HIS A 26 3.18 12.29 0.76
C HIS A 26 3.05 13.83 0.74
N ILE A 27 2.26 14.38 1.67
CA ILE A 27 1.91 15.81 1.68
C ILE A 27 2.04 16.46 3.05
N GLY A 28 1.91 15.69 4.14
CA GLY A 28 1.88 16.25 5.49
C GLY A 28 3.14 17.03 5.86
N TRP A 29 4.31 16.64 5.36
CA TRP A 29 5.56 17.38 5.56
C TRP A 29 5.58 18.79 4.96
N LYS A 30 4.68 19.10 4.02
CA LYS A 30 4.59 20.43 3.36
C LYS A 30 3.54 21.33 4.02
N LEU A 31 2.66 20.75 4.83
CA LEU A 31 1.55 21.46 5.45
C LEU A 31 1.94 21.83 6.89
N ARG A 32 1.68 23.08 7.27
CA ARG A 32 1.90 23.53 8.65
C ARG A 32 0.62 23.34 9.45
N ASP A 33 0.73 22.67 10.60
CA ASP A 33 -0.35 22.47 11.56
C ASP A 33 -1.64 21.87 10.95
N ALA A 34 -1.47 21.01 9.93
CA ALA A 34 -2.58 20.28 9.32
C ALA A 34 -2.56 18.82 9.77
N GLU A 35 -3.73 18.23 9.95
CA GLU A 35 -3.91 16.81 10.23
C GLU A 35 -4.58 16.12 9.03
N PRO A 36 -4.28 14.85 8.75
CA PRO A 36 -4.98 14.11 7.72
C PRO A 36 -6.46 13.96 8.08
N SER A 37 -7.34 14.15 7.09
CA SER A 37 -8.76 13.88 7.30
C SER A 37 -9.02 12.38 7.40
N ASP A 38 -10.09 12.01 8.12
CA ASP A 38 -10.52 10.61 8.23
C ASP A 38 -10.74 9.95 6.87
N GLY A 39 -11.29 10.70 5.91
CA GLY A 39 -11.48 10.22 4.54
C GLY A 39 -10.15 9.92 3.83
N TYR A 40 -9.11 10.72 4.08
CA TYR A 40 -7.79 10.47 3.53
C TYR A 40 -7.14 9.22 4.16
N LEU A 41 -7.24 9.08 5.48
CA LEU A 41 -6.73 7.88 6.18
C LEU A 41 -7.48 6.61 5.73
N MET A 42 -8.80 6.69 5.56
CA MET A 42 -9.60 5.59 5.01
C MET A 42 -9.17 5.26 3.58
N PHE A 43 -8.95 6.27 2.73
CA PHE A 43 -8.48 6.06 1.37
C PHE A 43 -7.12 5.35 1.33
N LEU A 44 -6.17 5.75 2.18
CA LEU A 44 -4.89 5.07 2.30
C LEU A 44 -5.05 3.61 2.76
N ARG A 45 -5.90 3.34 3.76
CA ARG A 45 -6.14 1.96 4.24
C ARG A 45 -6.78 1.08 3.16
N VAL A 46 -7.79 1.59 2.45
CA VAL A 46 -8.46 0.87 1.36
C VAL A 46 -7.49 0.63 0.19
N GLY A 47 -6.75 1.66 -0.21
CA GLY A 47 -5.73 1.56 -1.25
C GLY A 47 -4.61 0.59 -0.86
N GLY A 48 -4.18 0.62 0.40
CA GLY A 48 -3.21 -0.32 0.96
C GLY A 48 -3.69 -1.76 0.94
N GLY A 49 -4.94 -2.00 1.35
CA GLY A 49 -5.58 -3.32 1.28
C GLY A 49 -5.72 -3.83 -0.16
N ALA A 50 -6.13 -2.97 -1.09
CA ALA A 50 -6.18 -3.30 -2.52
C ALA A 50 -4.78 -3.63 -3.06
N GLY A 51 -3.76 -2.86 -2.68
CA GLY A 51 -2.35 -3.11 -3.03
C GLY A 51 -1.85 -4.48 -2.53
N CYS A 52 -2.20 -4.85 -1.28
CA CYS A 52 -1.89 -6.18 -0.74
C CYS A 52 -2.57 -7.30 -1.54
N LEU A 53 -3.85 -7.13 -1.88
CA LEU A 53 -4.60 -8.13 -2.65
C LEU A 53 -3.99 -8.32 -4.05
N ILE A 54 -3.70 -7.22 -4.75
CA ILE A 54 -3.04 -7.24 -6.07
C ILE A 54 -1.66 -7.88 -5.96
N GLY A 55 -0.87 -7.50 -4.96
CA GLY A 55 0.46 -8.08 -4.75
C GLY A 55 0.42 -9.59 -4.50
N LEU A 56 -0.56 -10.08 -3.75
CA LEU A 56 -0.79 -11.50 -3.53
C LEU A 56 -1.14 -12.23 -4.83
N ILE A 57 -2.05 -11.66 -5.64
CA ILE A 57 -2.41 -12.21 -6.95
C ILE A 57 -1.17 -12.32 -7.86
N LEU A 58 -0.31 -11.29 -7.88
CA LEU A 58 0.92 -11.29 -8.67
C LEU A 58 1.92 -12.37 -8.22
N ILE A 59 2.03 -12.62 -6.93
CA ILE A 59 2.88 -13.70 -6.40
C ILE A 59 2.32 -15.05 -6.83
N ILE A 60 1.02 -15.29 -6.64
CA ILE A 60 0.37 -16.56 -7.02
C ILE A 60 0.53 -16.79 -8.53
N ALA A 61 0.26 -15.79 -9.35
CA ALA A 61 0.41 -15.87 -10.80
C ALA A 61 1.86 -16.20 -11.20
N ALA A 62 2.84 -15.60 -10.54
CA ALA A 62 4.25 -15.89 -10.79
C ALA A 62 4.61 -17.35 -10.47
N MET A 63 4.07 -17.90 -9.38
CA MET A 63 4.27 -19.31 -9.01
C MET A 63 3.61 -20.27 -9.99
N VAL A 64 2.43 -19.93 -10.50
CA VAL A 64 1.76 -20.75 -11.52
C VAL A 64 2.57 -20.75 -12.82
N SER A 65 3.05 -19.58 -13.26
CA SER A 65 3.84 -19.47 -14.50
C SER A 65 5.22 -20.13 -14.45
N SER A 66 5.76 -20.42 -13.26
CA SER A 66 7.05 -21.09 -13.13
C SER A 66 6.94 -22.62 -13.22
N HIS A 67 5.73 -23.17 -13.16
CA HIS A 67 5.46 -24.61 -13.24
C HIS A 67 4.83 -25.05 -14.57
N SER A 68 4.70 -24.12 -15.53
CA SER A 68 4.18 -24.33 -16.90
C SER A 68 5.30 -24.21 -17.92
#